data_AF-A0A5E4U9G6-F1
#
_entry.id   AF-A0A5E4U9G6-F1
#
_cell.length_a   1.000
_cell.length_b   1.000
_cell.length_c   1.000
_cell.angle_alpha   90.00
_cell.angle_beta   90.00
_cell.angle_gamma   90.00
#
_symmetry.space_group_name_H-M   'P 1'
#
loop_
_entity.id
_entity.type
_entity.pdbx_description
1 polymer ?
#
loop_
_entity_poly.entity_id
_entity_poly.type
_entity_poly.pdbx_seq_one_letter_code
_entity_poly.pdbx_strand_id
1 'polypeptide(L)' 'MKRSKYTDEQIAYALKQAKLGTPVAEVCRKMGISDATFYNWQTKFGGLSPSEVRRMK' A
#
# COMPACT_ATOMS: atom_id res chain seq x y z
N MET A 1 -5.64 -14.61 -1.51
CA MET A 1 -4.45 -14.22 -0.69
C MET A 1 -4.78 -14.49 0.77
N LYS A 2 -3.91 -15.17 1.54
CA LYS A 2 -3.99 -15.16 3.02
C LYS A 2 -4.15 -13.71 3.47
N ARG A 3 -4.93 -13.45 4.53
CA ARG A 3 -5.10 -12.09 5.07
C ARG A 3 -3.72 -11.43 5.15
N SER A 4 -3.57 -10.27 4.50
CA SER A 4 -2.33 -9.50 4.60
C SER A 4 -2.03 -9.31 6.08
N LYS A 5 -0.75 -9.49 6.46
CA LYS A 5 -0.29 -9.12 7.81
C LYS A 5 -0.42 -7.60 8.06
N TYR A 6 -0.60 -6.83 7.00
CA TYR A 6 -0.75 -5.39 6.99
C TYR A 6 -2.22 -4.99 6.90
N THR A 7 -2.61 -4.00 7.70
CA THR A 7 -3.96 -3.42 7.65
C THR A 7 -4.14 -2.58 6.39
N ASP A 8 -5.39 -2.39 5.96
CA ASP A 8 -5.69 -1.58 4.78
C ASP A 8 -5.21 -0.12 4.95
N GLU A 9 -5.19 0.39 6.18
CA GLU A 9 -4.63 1.71 6.53
C GLU A 9 -3.11 1.78 6.31
N GLN A 10 -2.36 0.73 6.70
CA GLN A 10 -0.91 0.65 6.46
C GLN A 10 -0.60 0.58 4.97
N ILE A 11 -1.40 -0.18 4.22
CA ILE A 11 -1.27 -0.29 2.76
C ILE A 11 -1.55 1.07 2.10
N ALA A 12 -2.64 1.74 2.48
CA ALA A 12 -2.99 3.05 1.95
C ALA A 12 -1.92 4.11 2.27
N TYR A 13 -1.35 4.07 3.48
CA TYR A 13 -0.25 4.95 3.87
C TYR A 13 1.00 4.77 3.00
N ALA A 14 1.35 3.52 2.69
CA ALA A 14 2.48 3.20 1.81
C ALA A 14 2.28 3.76 0.40
N LEU A 15 1.11 3.51 -0.19
CA LEU A 15 0.77 3.99 -1.53
C LEU A 15 0.72 5.53 -1.57
N LYS A 16 0.22 6.17 -0.51
CA LYS A 16 0.21 7.63 -0.38
C LYS A 16 1.62 8.21 -0.35
N GLN A 17 2.55 7.62 0.41
CA GLN A 17 3.95 8.10 0.45
C GLN A 17 4.60 8.08 -0.94
N ALA A 18 4.40 7.00 -1.69
CA ALA A 18 4.90 6.92 -3.06
C ALA A 18 4.25 7.96 -3.98
N LYS A 19 2.94 8.20 -3.85
CA LYS A 19 2.22 9.24 -4.60
C LYS A 19 2.71 10.66 -4.25
N LEU A 20 3.18 10.88 -3.03
CA LEU A 20 3.78 12.14 -2.58
C LEU A 20 5.26 12.29 -3.00
N GLY A 21 5.81 11.35 -3.77
CA GLY A 21 7.17 11.41 -4.31
C GLY A 21 8.23 10.67 -3.48
N THR A 22 7.83 9.93 -2.43
CA THR A 22 8.78 9.07 -1.71
C THR A 22 9.17 7.89 -2.62
N PRO A 23 10.47 7.58 -2.80
CA PRO A 23 10.88 6.43 -3.60
C PRO A 23 10.29 5.12 -3.06
N VAL A 24 9.73 4.29 -3.94
CA VAL A 24 9.12 2.99 -3.56
C VAL A 24 10.10 2.12 -2.78
N ALA A 25 11.39 2.13 -3.16
CA ALA A 25 12.43 1.41 -2.43
C ALA A 25 12.56 1.83 -0.96
N GLU A 26 12.39 3.13 -0.66
CA GLU A 26 12.44 3.63 0.70
C GLU A 26 11.17 3.24 1.49
N VAL A 27 10.00 3.32 0.86
CA VAL A 27 8.74 2.85 1.45
C VAL A 27 8.82 1.36 1.79
N CYS A 28 9.35 0.56 0.87
CA CYS A 28 9.54 -0.88 1.05
C CYS A 28 10.50 -1.19 2.20
N ARG A 29 11.63 -0.46 2.27
CA ARG A 29 12.63 -0.60 3.34
C ARG A 29 12.07 -0.22 4.71
N LYS A 30 11.32 0.88 4.80
CA LYS A 30 10.70 1.35 6.06
C LYS A 30 9.62 0.40 6.57
N MET A 31 8.85 -0.20 5.66
CA MET A 31 7.76 -1.13 6.04
C MET A 31 8.18 -2.60 6.13
N GLY A 32 9.41 -2.94 5.72
CA GLY A 32 9.89 -4.32 5.73
C GLY A 32 9.16 -5.21 4.70
N ILE A 33 8.83 -4.65 3.54
CA ILE A 33 8.18 -5.35 2.43
C ILE A 33 9.05 -5.37 1.19
N SER A 34 8.78 -6.30 0.28
CA SER A 34 9.38 -6.33 -1.05
C SER A 34 8.68 -5.35 -2.01
N ASP A 35 9.39 -4.88 -3.03
CA ASP A 35 8.83 -4.08 -4.13
C ASP A 35 7.63 -4.78 -4.80
N ALA A 36 7.71 -6.10 -5.02
CA ALA A 36 6.61 -6.90 -5.54
C ALA A 36 5.35 -6.81 -4.67
N THR A 37 5.49 -6.73 -3.34
CA THR A 37 4.33 -6.56 -2.43
C THR A 37 3.71 -5.18 -2.61
N PHE A 38 4.53 -4.14 -2.74
CA PHE A 38 4.06 -2.78 -2.97
C PHE A 38 3.30 -2.66 -4.30
N TYR A 39 3.84 -3.19 -5.40
CA TYR A 39 3.16 -3.13 -6.70
C TYR A 39 1.86 -3.95 -6.72
N ASN A 40 1.82 -5.10 -6.05
CA ASN A 40 0.57 -5.85 -5.87
C ASN A 40 -0.50 -5.03 -5.13
N TRP A 41 -0.10 -4.26 -4.12
CA TRP A 41 -1.01 -3.32 -3.46
C TRP A 41 -1.43 -2.18 -4.37
N GLN A 42 -0.53 -1.65 -5.19
CA GLN A 42 -0.87 -0.61 -6.16
C GLN A 42 -1.89 -1.11 -7.19
N THR A 43 -1.80 -2.34 -7.67
CA THR A 43 -2.81 -2.92 -8.57
C THR A 43 -4.16 -3.13 -7.86
N LYS A 44 -4.14 -3.55 -6.59
CA LYS A 44 -5.37 -3.88 -5.84
C LYS A 44 -6.06 -2.67 -5.21
N PHE A 45 -5.29 -1.69 -4.75
CA PHE A 45 -5.75 -0.54 -3.98
C PHE A 45 -5.40 0.81 -4.64
N GLY A 46 -4.52 0.85 -5.65
CA GLY A 46 -4.09 2.10 -6.29
C GLY A 46 -5.16 2.80 -7.12
N GLY A 47 -6.25 2.11 -7.46
CA GLY A 47 -7.46 2.71 -8.04
C GLY A 47 -8.51 3.11 -6.99
N LEU A 48 -8.31 2.77 -5.72
CA LEU A 48 -9.23 3.06 -4.62
C LEU A 48 -8.71 4.28 -3.86
N SER A 49 -9.51 5.34 -3.79
CA SER A 49 -9.24 6.45 -2.87
C SER A 49 -9.20 5.91 -1.42
N PRO A 50 -8.43 6.49 -0.48
CA PRO A 50 -8.42 6.06 0.93
C PRO A 50 -9.83 5.93 1.55
N SER A 51 -10.79 6.72 1.07
CA SER A 51 -12.21 6.65 1.43
C SER A 51 -12.93 5.38 0.92
N GLU A 52 -12.51 4.84 -0.21
CA GLU A 52 -13.03 3.60 -0.81
C GLU A 52 -12.38 2.36 -0.19
N VAL A 53 -11.10 2.45 0.18
CA VAL A 53 -10.40 1.44 0.97
C VAL A 53 -11.12 1.22 2.32
N ARG A 54 -11.63 2.29 2.94
CA ARG A 54 -12.42 2.22 4.19
C ARG A 54 -13.82 1.62 4.02
N ARG A 55 -14.37 1.57 2.79
CA ARG A 55 -15.66 0.93 2.46
C ARG A 55 -15.55 -0.55 2.12
N MET A 56 -14.34 -1.10 1.99
CA MET A 56 -14.12 -2.54 1.77
C MET A 56 -14.22 -3.40 3.05
N LYS A 57 -14.62 -2.80 4.17
CA LYS A 57 -14.77 -3.46 5.47
C LYS A 57 -16.13 -4.14 5.62
#